data_AF-A0A7S0EQI9-F1
#
_entry.id   AF-A0A7S0EQI9-F1
#
_cell.length_a   1.000
_cell.length_b   1.000
_cell.length_c   1.000
_cell.angle_alpha   90.00
_cell.angle_beta   90.00
_cell.angle_gamma   90.00
#
_symmetry.space_group_name_H-M   'P 1'
#
loop_
_entity.id
_entity.type
_entity.pdbx_description
1 polymer ?
#
loop_
_entity_poly.entity_id
_entity_poly.type
_entity_poly.pdbx_seq_one_letter_code
_entity_poly.pdbx_strand_id
1 'polypeptide(L)'
;FTSHGSLKRAVREFNDDPTAAIAMYGPIADWCISAITDMRQIFQNLQDFAADISNWDTSGVTSMDYTFHHAESFNQPLNWDTSSVTDMRYMFSFATAFNQPLSFDT
;
A
#
# COMPACT_ATOMS: atom_id res chain seq x y z
N PHE A 1 11.71 -5.09 -2.17
CA PHE A 1 11.09 -6.05 -1.22
C PHE A 1 10.78 -7.35 -1.93
N THR A 2 10.86 -8.49 -1.22
CA THR A 2 10.72 -9.84 -1.83
C THR A 2 9.61 -10.69 -1.19
N SER A 3 8.96 -10.18 -0.14
CA SER A 3 7.84 -10.88 0.50
C SER A 3 6.87 -9.91 1.17
N HIS A 4 5.60 -10.31 1.28
CA HIS A 4 4.57 -9.62 2.05
C HIS A 4 5.08 -9.19 3.43
N GLY A 5 5.72 -10.11 4.18
CA GLY A 5 6.20 -9.82 5.53
C GLY A 5 7.28 -8.75 5.58
N SER A 6 8.21 -8.75 4.61
CA SER A 6 9.25 -7.72 4.52
C SER A 6 8.68 -6.33 4.21
N LEU A 7 7.70 -6.25 3.28
CA LEU A 7 7.05 -4.99 2.93
C LEU A 7 6.18 -4.49 4.09
N LYS A 8 5.36 -5.36 4.68
CA LYS A 8 4.49 -5.02 5.81
C LYS A 8 5.30 -4.46 6.97
N ARG A 9 6.43 -5.08 7.32
CA ARG A 9 7.31 -4.59 8.39
C ARG A 9 7.86 -3.21 8.07
N ALA A 10 8.42 -3.01 6.88
CA ALA A 10 8.98 -1.71 6.49
C ALA A 10 7.93 -0.60 6.48
N VAL A 11 6.70 -0.88 6.02
CA VAL A 11 5.59 0.08 6.07
C VAL A 11 5.25 0.46 7.53
N ARG A 12 5.25 -0.48 8.47
CA ARG A 12 5.05 -0.17 9.90
C ARG A 12 6.17 0.70 10.44
N GLU A 13 7.42 0.33 10.16
CA GLU A 13 8.59 1.11 10.58
C GLU A 13 8.56 2.53 9.99
N PHE A 14 8.12 2.69 8.74
CA PHE A 14 7.94 4.01 8.12
C PHE A 14 6.83 4.83 8.79
N ASN A 15 5.72 4.21 9.18
CA ASN A 15 4.66 4.91 9.88
C ASN A 15 5.07 5.32 11.31
N ASP A 16 5.92 4.52 11.97
CA ASP A 16 6.38 4.78 13.33
C ASP A 16 7.51 5.81 13.38
N ASP A 17 8.50 5.71 12.48
CA ASP A 17 9.61 6.64 12.34
C ASP A 17 10.02 6.76 10.85
N PRO A 18 9.44 7.73 10.12
CA PRO A 18 9.80 7.98 8.73
C PRO A 18 11.29 8.28 8.53
N THR A 19 11.95 8.92 9.50
CA THR A 19 13.35 9.32 9.37
C THR A 19 14.25 8.09 9.39
N ALA A 20 14.03 7.18 10.35
CA ALA A 20 14.77 5.93 10.44
C ALA A 20 14.49 5.02 9.24
N ALA A 21 13.23 4.91 8.82
CA ALA A 21 12.85 4.10 7.67
C ALA A 21 13.46 4.63 6.36
N ILE A 22 13.48 5.94 6.15
CA ILE A 22 14.14 6.56 4.98
C ILE A 22 15.66 6.27 5.00
N ALA A 23 16.31 6.32 6.16
CA ALA A 23 17.73 5.99 6.27
C ALA A 23 18.02 4.51 5.96
N MET A 24 17.07 3.61 6.24
CA MET A 24 17.23 2.17 6.08
C MET A 24 16.81 1.65 4.70
N TYR A 25 15.70 2.16 4.15
CA TYR A 25 15.06 1.65 2.94
C TYR A 25 15.00 2.66 1.79
N GLY A 26 15.37 3.92 2.06
CA GLY A 26 15.12 5.03 1.15
C GLY A 26 13.68 5.57 1.22
N PRO A 27 13.35 6.62 0.44
CA PRO A 27 12.01 7.17 0.36
C PRO A 27 10.98 6.10 -0.04
N ILE A 28 9.82 6.10 0.61
CA ILE A 28 8.78 5.07 0.37
C ILE A 28 8.29 5.04 -1.08
N ALA A 29 8.27 6.18 -1.77
CA ALA A 29 7.91 6.28 -3.18
C ALA A 29 8.85 5.50 -4.11
N ASP A 30 10.11 5.28 -3.68
CA ASP A 30 11.15 4.61 -4.48
C ASP A 30 11.28 3.12 -4.16
N TRP A 31 10.45 2.60 -3.26
CA TRP A 31 10.51 1.20 -2.85
C TRP A 31 10.15 0.27 -4.01
N CYS A 32 11.11 -0.55 -4.44
CA CYS A 32 10.86 -1.59 -5.43
C CYS A 32 10.04 -2.73 -4.83
N ILE A 33 8.79 -2.88 -5.28
CA ILE A 33 7.86 -3.95 -4.84
C ILE A 33 7.46 -4.91 -5.95
N SER A 34 8.09 -4.88 -7.12
CA SER A 34 7.71 -5.68 -8.30
C SER A 34 7.77 -7.21 -8.10
N ALA A 35 8.42 -7.69 -7.03
CA ALA A 35 8.43 -9.09 -6.63
C ALA A 35 7.30 -9.47 -5.64
N ILE A 36 6.47 -8.53 -5.22
CA ILE A 36 5.38 -8.74 -4.28
C ILE A 36 4.12 -9.17 -5.03
N THR A 37 3.58 -10.33 -4.65
CA THR A 37 2.31 -10.85 -5.19
C THR A 37 1.14 -10.70 -4.22
N ASP A 38 1.43 -10.45 -2.94
CA ASP A 38 0.45 -10.38 -1.85
C ASP A 38 0.60 -9.06 -1.09
N MET A 39 -0.38 -8.16 -1.26
CA MET A 39 -0.47 -6.87 -0.58
C MET A 39 -1.59 -6.83 0.47
N ARG A 40 -2.00 -7.98 0.99
CA ARG A 40 -3.07 -8.04 2.00
C ARG A 40 -2.68 -7.25 3.23
N GLN A 41 -3.59 -6.43 3.76
CA GLN A 41 -3.41 -5.76 5.04
C GLN A 41 -2.10 -4.95 5.21
N ILE A 42 -1.42 -4.54 4.14
CA ILE A 42 -0.12 -3.85 4.23
C ILE A 42 -0.26 -2.55 5.03
N PHE A 43 -1.32 -1.78 4.79
CA PHE A 43 -1.63 -0.51 5.49
C PHE A 43 -2.78 -0.62 6.48
N GLN A 44 -3.19 -1.83 6.86
CA GLN A 44 -4.33 -2.03 7.76
C GLN A 44 -4.10 -1.34 9.11
N ASN A 45 -5.07 -0.55 9.59
CA ASN A 45 -5.02 0.22 10.84
C ASN A 45 -3.88 1.25 10.91
N LEU A 46 -3.34 1.69 9.77
CA LEU A 46 -2.42 2.83 9.75
C LEU A 46 -3.21 4.13 9.58
N GLN A 47 -3.81 4.57 10.68
CA GLN A 47 -4.76 5.70 10.69
C GLN A 47 -4.15 6.99 10.16
N ASP A 48 -2.87 7.24 10.41
CA ASP A 48 -2.17 8.47 10.01
C ASP A 48 -1.38 8.33 8.69
N PHE A 49 -1.44 7.18 8.02
CA PHE A 49 -0.66 6.95 6.81
C PHE A 49 -1.20 7.78 5.64
N ALA A 50 -0.35 8.66 5.10
CA ALA A 50 -0.70 9.58 4.02
C ALA A 50 0.42 9.75 2.96
N ALA A 51 1.42 8.86 2.95
CA ALA A 51 2.54 8.95 2.03
C ALA A 51 2.16 8.56 0.60
N ASP A 52 2.83 9.17 -0.38
CA ASP A 52 2.65 8.84 -1.80
C ASP A 52 3.31 7.50 -2.14
N ILE A 53 2.49 6.60 -2.67
CA ILE A 53 2.83 5.24 -3.12
C ILE A 53 2.30 4.97 -4.53
N SER A 54 1.97 6.03 -5.26
CA SER A 54 1.38 5.94 -6.60
C SER A 54 2.34 5.35 -7.65
N ASN A 55 3.65 5.39 -7.40
CA ASN A 55 4.70 4.88 -8.30
C ASN A 55 5.02 3.39 -8.11
N TRP A 56 4.37 2.71 -7.18
CA TRP A 56 4.64 1.30 -6.94
C TRP A 56 4.16 0.44 -8.11
N ASP A 57 5.05 -0.42 -8.62
CA ASP A 57 4.71 -1.44 -9.62
C ASP A 57 3.94 -2.60 -8.97
N THR A 58 2.62 -2.60 -9.16
CA THR A 58 1.69 -3.62 -8.65
C THR A 58 1.29 -4.66 -9.69
N SER A 59 1.89 -4.67 -10.88
CA SER A 59 1.50 -5.55 -11.99
C SER A 59 1.54 -7.05 -11.66
N GLY A 60 2.40 -7.43 -10.71
CA GLY A 60 2.50 -8.81 -10.19
C GLY A 60 1.59 -9.15 -9.01
N VAL A 61 0.81 -8.20 -8.49
CA VAL A 61 -0.01 -8.38 -7.28
C VAL A 61 -1.30 -9.13 -7.62
N THR A 62 -1.61 -10.16 -6.84
CA THR A 62 -2.81 -10.99 -7.04
C THR A 62 -3.84 -10.86 -5.92
N SER A 63 -3.46 -10.28 -4.76
CA SER A 63 -4.34 -10.10 -3.60
C SER A 63 -4.13 -8.73 -2.93
N MET A 64 -5.22 -7.98 -2.77
CA MET A 64 -5.29 -6.65 -2.14
C MET A 64 -6.41 -6.57 -1.07
N ASP A 65 -6.82 -7.69 -0.47
CA ASP A 65 -7.82 -7.65 0.60
C ASP A 65 -7.31 -6.88 1.83
N TYR A 66 -8.19 -6.03 2.37
CA TYR A 66 -7.94 -5.19 3.53
C TYR A 66 -6.71 -4.25 3.43
N THR A 67 -6.16 -3.99 2.24
CA THR A 67 -4.89 -3.25 2.09
C THR A 67 -4.89 -1.89 2.80
N PHE A 68 -5.96 -1.10 2.69
CA PHE A 68 -6.16 0.21 3.35
C PHE A 68 -7.29 0.18 4.40
N HIS A 69 -7.62 -0.99 4.95
CA HIS A 69 -8.68 -1.10 5.94
C HIS A 69 -8.33 -0.30 7.21
N HIS A 70 -9.18 0.65 7.63
CA HIS A 70 -8.88 1.63 8.69
C HIS A 70 -7.64 2.52 8.45
N ALA A 71 -7.24 2.76 7.20
CA ALA A 71 -6.25 3.80 6.87
C ALA A 71 -6.96 5.16 6.74
N GLU A 72 -7.40 5.70 7.87
CA GLU A 72 -8.36 6.81 7.93
C GLU A 72 -7.90 8.08 7.23
N SER A 73 -6.60 8.41 7.28
CA SER A 73 -6.02 9.62 6.66
C SER A 73 -5.58 9.43 5.21
N PHE A 74 -5.63 8.21 4.66
CA PHE A 74 -5.11 7.95 3.33
C PHE A 74 -6.03 8.55 2.25
N ASN A 75 -5.48 9.44 1.41
CA ASN A 75 -6.21 10.08 0.32
C ASN A 75 -5.31 10.38 -0.90
N GLN A 76 -4.24 9.61 -1.08
CA GLN A 76 -3.34 9.77 -2.24
C GLN A 76 -3.91 9.02 -3.45
N PRO A 77 -3.71 9.52 -4.68
CA PRO A 77 -4.09 8.80 -5.89
C PRO A 77 -3.35 7.47 -5.99
N LEU A 78 -4.00 6.46 -6.55
CA LEU A 78 -3.43 5.12 -6.74
C LEU A 78 -3.39 4.80 -8.24
N ASN A 79 -2.20 4.86 -8.84
CA ASN A 79 -1.94 4.47 -10.23
C ASN A 79 -1.47 3.00 -10.29
N TRP A 80 -2.21 2.13 -9.61
CA TRP A 80 -1.85 0.72 -9.48
C TRP A 80 -2.48 -0.10 -10.60
N ASP A 81 -1.67 -0.97 -11.21
CA ASP A 81 -2.14 -2.04 -12.09
C ASP A 81 -2.83 -3.09 -11.23
N THR A 82 -4.09 -3.36 -11.56
CA THR A 82 -4.96 -4.31 -10.87
C THR A 82 -5.36 -5.49 -11.74
N SER A 83 -4.83 -5.59 -12.95
CA SER A 83 -5.20 -6.60 -13.95
C SER A 83 -4.98 -8.05 -13.51
N SER A 84 -4.03 -8.28 -12.58
CA SER A 84 -3.75 -9.59 -11.99
C SER A 84 -4.47 -9.85 -10.66
N VAL A 85 -5.18 -8.87 -10.11
CA VAL A 85 -5.76 -8.94 -8.76
C VAL A 85 -7.07 -9.72 -8.79
N THR A 86 -7.18 -10.73 -7.94
CA THR A 86 -8.37 -11.58 -7.82
C THR A 86 -9.18 -11.35 -6.55
N ASP A 87 -8.63 -10.63 -5.58
CA ASP A 87 -9.29 -10.32 -4.31
C ASP A 87 -8.99 -8.89 -3.84
N MET A 88 -10.03 -8.06 -3.72
CA MET A 88 -9.98 -6.68 -3.21
C MET A 88 -10.96 -6.46 -2.05
N ARG A 89 -11.40 -7.53 -1.38
CA ARG A 89 -12.42 -7.41 -0.33
C ARG A 89 -11.96 -6.45 0.77
N TYR A 90 -12.85 -5.53 1.15
CA TYR A 90 -12.63 -4.54 2.21
C TYR A 90 -11.38 -3.65 2.02
N MET A 91 -10.83 -3.53 0.81
CA MET A 91 -9.59 -2.80 0.53
C MET A 91 -9.59 -1.39 1.14
N PHE A 92 -10.68 -0.63 0.99
CA PHE A 92 -10.85 0.73 1.53
C PHE A 92 -11.91 0.84 2.63
N SER A 93 -12.33 -0.28 3.23
CA SER A 93 -13.34 -0.22 4.29
C SER A 93 -12.80 0.57 5.48
N PHE A 94 -13.56 1.56 5.94
CA PHE A 94 -13.16 2.52 6.99
C PHE A 94 -11.98 3.46 6.62
N ALA A 95 -11.56 3.55 5.36
CA ALA A 95 -10.64 4.60 4.89
C ALA A 95 -11.43 5.90 4.63
N THR A 96 -11.79 6.61 5.70
CA THR A 96 -12.79 7.70 5.68
C THR A 96 -12.38 8.93 4.89
N ALA A 97 -11.08 9.24 4.79
CA ALA A 97 -10.59 10.37 3.98
C ALA A 97 -10.45 10.04 2.49
N PHE A 98 -10.52 8.77 2.08
CA PHE A 98 -10.25 8.37 0.71
C PHE A 98 -11.35 8.85 -0.25
N ASN A 99 -10.99 9.76 -1.15
CA ASN A 99 -11.89 10.35 -2.14
C ASN A 99 -11.16 10.58 -3.48
N GLN A 100 -10.34 9.61 -3.89
CA GLN A 100 -9.63 9.66 -5.16
C GLN A 100 -10.36 8.82 -6.23
N PRO A 101 -10.24 9.19 -7.52
CA PRO A 101 -10.76 8.36 -8.59
C PRO A 101 -10.10 6.99 -8.57
N LEU A 102 -10.91 5.94 -8.70
CA LEU A 102 -10.44 4.58 -8.91
C LEU A 102 -10.60 4.24 -10.39
N SER A 103 -9.48 4.08 -11.08
CA SER A 103 -9.43 3.60 -12.46
C SER A 103 -8.76 2.24 -12.47
N PHE A 104 -9.47 1.23 -11.98
CA PHE A 104 -8.99 -0.14 -11.97
C PHE A 104 -9.32 -0.85 -13.27
N ASP A 105 -8.32 -1.47 -13.83
CA ASP A 105 -8.32 -2.39 -14.96
C ASP A 105 -8.70 -3.80 -14.48
N THR A 106 -9.95 -3.96 -14.02
CA THR A 106 -10.52 -5.26 -13.60
C THR A 106 -11.26 -5.96 -14.71
#